data_AF-A0A645IHI3-F1
#
_entry.id   AF-A0A645IHI3-F1
#
_cell.length_a   1.000
_cell.length_b   1.000
_cell.length_c   1.000
_cell.angle_alpha   90.00
_cell.angle_beta   90.00
_cell.angle_gamma   90.00
#
_symmetry.space_group_name_H-M   'P 1'
#
loop_
_entity.id
_entity.type
_entity.pdbx_description
1 polymer ?
#
loop_
_entity_poly.entity_id
_entity_poly.type
_entity_poly.pdbx_seq_one_letter_code
_entity_poly.pdbx_strand_id
1 'polypeptide(L)' 'MTAAGQDGNWVDVTVGADMLLNPHMAAYAALSQAENSTNNSDYMYTMGVSAKF' A
#
# COMPACT_ATOMS: atom_id res chain seq x y z
N MET A 1 -17.79 27.05 -2.77
CA MET A 1 -17.32 25.74 -2.26
C MET A 1 -17.83 24.66 -3.19
N THR A 2 -17.19 24.47 -4.34
CA THR A 2 -17.49 23.35 -5.24
C THR A 2 -16.77 22.14 -4.69
N ALA A 3 -17.51 21.03 -4.48
CA ALA A 3 -16.93 19.76 -4.09
C ALA A 3 -15.78 19.43 -5.06
N ALA A 4 -14.59 19.18 -4.52
CA ALA A 4 -13.45 18.70 -5.28
C ALA A 4 -13.91 17.53 -6.16
N GLY A 5 -13.55 17.58 -7.45
CA GLY A 5 -13.93 16.56 -8.42
C GLY A 5 -13.64 15.18 -7.84
N GLN A 6 -14.63 14.30 -7.89
CA GLN A 6 -14.34 12.88 -7.81
C GLN A 6 -13.64 12.53 -9.12
N ASP A 7 -12.33 12.72 -9.15
CA ASP A 7 -11.49 12.24 -10.24
C ASP A 7 -11.81 10.75 -10.43
N GLY A 8 -12.26 10.42 -11.65
CA GLY A 8 -12.94 9.17 -11.95
C GLY A 8 -12.12 7.93 -11.58
N ASN A 9 -12.80 6.84 -11.24
CA ASN A 9 -12.25 5.50 -10.92
C ASN A 9 -10.71 5.46 -10.76
N TRP A 10 -10.24 5.84 -9.59
CA TRP A 10 -8.85 5.66 -9.21
C TRP A 10 -8.61 4.18 -8.90
N VAL A 11 -7.47 3.66 -9.36
CA VAL A 11 -7.05 2.28 -9.13
C VAL A 11 -5.75 2.30 -8.34
N ASP A 12 -5.74 1.54 -7.24
CA ASP A 12 -4.55 1.30 -6.45
C ASP A 12 -4.02 -0.09 -6.73
N VAL A 13 -2.71 -0.19 -6.96
CA VAL A 13 -2.01 -1.46 -7.13
C VAL A 13 -1.03 -1.64 -5.98
N THR A 14 -1.22 -2.70 -5.21
CA THR A 14 -0.34 -3.07 -4.10
C THR A 14 0.32 -4.40 -4.35
N VAL A 15 1.64 -4.44 -4.27
CA VAL A 15 2.44 -5.67 -4.32
C VAL A 15 3.28 -5.77 -3.06
N GLY A 16 3.32 -6.96 -2.47
CA GLY A 16 4.08 -7.18 -1.25
C GLY A 16 4.46 -8.63 -1.07
N ALA A 17 5.37 -8.86 -0.13
CA ALA A 17 5.84 -10.18 0.25
C ALA A 17 5.90 -10.28 1.78
N ASP A 18 5.48 -11.42 2.28
CA ASP A 18 5.66 -11.84 3.67
C ASP A 18 6.79 -12.88 3.78
N MET A 19 7.54 -12.79 4.88
CA MET A 19 8.65 -13.69 5.20
C MET A 19 8.48 -14.18 6.63
N LEU A 20 8.31 -15.49 6.79
CA LEU A 20 8.30 -16.12 8.11
C LEU A 20 9.72 -16.11 8.71
N LEU A 21 9.89 -15.46 9.86
CA LEU A 21 11.17 -15.43 10.59
C LEU A 21 11.26 -16.61 11.57
N ASN A 22 10.15 -16.91 12.23
CA ASN A 22 9.95 -18.07 13.09
C ASN A 22 8.43 -18.37 13.23
N PRO A 23 8.01 -19.48 13.84
CA PRO A 23 6.58 -19.83 13.95
C PRO A 23 5.69 -18.81 14.65
N HIS A 24 6.27 -17.84 15.38
CA HIS A 24 5.57 -16.82 16.13
C HIS A 24 5.73 -15.42 15.52
N MET A 25 6.57 -15.24 14.49
CA MET A 25 6.89 -13.95 13.90
C MET A 25 7.09 -14.02 12.38
N ALA A 26 6.48 -13.09 11.67
CA ALA A 26 6.68 -12.84 10.26
C ALA A 26 7.04 -11.37 10.01
N ALA A 27 7.87 -11.11 9.01
CA ALA A 27 8.09 -9.77 8.47
C ALA A 27 7.28 -9.60 7.18
N TYR A 28 6.91 -8.38 6.84
CA TYR A 28 6.28 -8.08 5.57
C TYR A 28 6.78 -6.75 5.00
N ALA A 29 6.81 -6.66 3.68
CA ALA A 29 7.07 -5.44 2.95
C ALA A 29 6.08 -5.33 1.79
N ALA A 30 5.56 -4.13 1.55
CA ALA A 30 4.62 -3.84 0.48
C ALA A 30 4.90 -2.48 -0.14
N LEU A 31 4.71 -2.40 -1.45
CA LEU A 31 4.69 -1.18 -2.25
C LEU A 31 3.29 -1.01 -2.81
N SER A 32 2.70 0.16 -2.58
CA SER A 32 1.43 0.56 -3.17
C SER A 32 1.66 1.74 -4.10
N GLN A 33 1.04 1.71 -5.27
CA GLN A 33 0.95 2.83 -6.19
C GLN A 33 -0.53 3.17 -6.40
N ALA A 34 -0.90 4.39 -6.08
CA ALA A 34 -2.24 4.94 -6.31
C ALA A 34 -2.20 5.93 -7.48
N GLU A 35 -3.13 5.77 -8.43
CA GLU A 35 -3.34 6.72 -9.51
C GLU A 35 -4.31 7.82 -9.06
N ASN A 36 -3.77 8.95 -8.63
CA ASN A 36 -4.56 10.08 -8.12
C ASN A 36 -4.68 11.24 -9.14
N SER A 37 -3.82 11.27 -10.18
CA SER A 37 -3.93 12.26 -11.26
C SER A 37 -3.06 11.90 -12.46
N THR A 38 -3.42 12.37 -13.65
CA THR A 38 -2.76 12.12 -14.95
C THR A 38 -1.27 12.51 -15.00
N ASN A 39 -0.76 13.20 -13.97
CA ASN A 39 0.61 13.69 -13.89
C ASN A 39 1.33 13.36 -12.58
N ASN A 40 0.71 12.63 -11.65
CA ASN A 40 1.34 12.28 -10.37
C ASN A 40 0.84 10.93 -9.83
N SER A 41 1.77 9.99 -9.64
CA SER A 41 1.50 8.72 -8.96
C SER A 41 1.89 8.85 -7.50
N ASP A 42 0.97 8.48 -6.60
CA ASP A 42 1.24 8.44 -5.18
C ASP A 42 1.83 7.07 -4.83
N TYR A 43 3.10 7.05 -4.39
CA TYR A 43 3.81 5.83 -4.00
C TYR A 43 3.89 5.71 -2.48
N MET A 44 3.57 4.52 -1.95
CA MET A 44 3.65 4.22 -0.53
C MET A 44 4.47 2.95 -0.29
N TYR A 45 5.46 3.05 0.59
CA TYR A 45 6.28 1.93 1.02
C TYR A 45 5.92 1.58 2.47
N THR A 46 5.46 0.36 2.70
CA THR A 46 5.11 -0.13 4.04
C THR A 46 5.95 -1.35 4.38
N MET A 47 6.54 -1.36 5.57
CA MET A 47 7.30 -2.48 6.09
C MET A 47 6.94 -2.69 7.56
N GLY A 48 6.86 -3.93 7.99
CA GLY A 48 6.51 -4.25 9.37
C GLY A 48 6.80 -5.68 9.76
N VAL A 49 6.51 -5.97 11.03
CA VAL A 49 6.57 -7.32 11.60
C VAL A 49 5.23 -7.64 12.23
N SER A 50 4.81 -8.89 12.11
CA SER A 50 3.64 -9.46 12.73
C SER A 50 4.10 -10.52 13.72
N ALA A 51 3.65 -10.43 14.97
CA ALA A 51 3.97 -11.39 16.03
C ALA A 51 2.68 -11.93 16.65
N LYS A 52 2.64 -13.24 16.90
CA LYS A 52 1.54 -13.91 17.60
C LYS A 52 2.04 -14.47 18.92
N PHE A 53 1.44 -14.00 20.02
CA PHE A 53 1.75 -14.38 21.39
C PHE A 53 0.67 -15.30 21.97
#